data_AF-A0A329VUX8-F1
#
_entry.id   AF-A0A329VUX8-F1
#
_cell.length_a   1.000
_cell.length_b   1.000
_cell.length_c   1.000
_cell.angle_alpha   90.00
_cell.angle_beta   90.00
_cell.angle_gamma   90.00
#
_symmetry.space_group_name_H-M   'P 1'
#
loop_
_entity.id
_entity.type
_entity.pdbx_description
1 polymer ?
#
loop_
_entity_poly.entity_id
_entity_poly.type
_entity_poly.pdbx_seq_one_letter_code
_entity_poly.pdbx_strand_id
1 'polypeptide(L)'
;MDMKNDHIFNNEQMLFAQEELVFNVTEDVLLAMEDKSIKKSELADKLGKTKSYVSQVLSGSRNMTLRTLSDICFVLGAKPNITITLDGRDVSLPIDKKQKSDQLSWRNDDNCAGIFLGKEKNRKISQADIIELTSAHLSYEDAA
;
A
#
# COMPACT_ATOMS: atom_id res chain seq x y z
N MET A 1 2.94 -40.12 -12.04
CA MET A 1 2.56 -38.72 -11.72
C MET A 1 3.40 -38.31 -10.52
N ASP A 2 4.49 -37.60 -10.79
CA ASP A 2 5.48 -37.25 -9.77
C ASP A 2 4.99 -36.06 -8.93
N MET A 3 4.46 -36.35 -7.75
CA MET A 3 4.04 -35.40 -6.71
C MET A 3 5.22 -34.71 -6.00
N LYS A 4 6.34 -34.44 -6.70
CA LYS A 4 7.51 -33.75 -6.13
C LYS A 4 7.71 -32.32 -6.63
N ASN A 5 6.93 -31.88 -7.64
CA ASN A 5 7.15 -30.58 -8.27
C ASN A 5 6.51 -29.40 -7.52
N ASP A 6 5.44 -29.59 -6.76
CA ASP A 6 4.74 -28.45 -6.12
C ASP A 6 5.56 -27.74 -5.03
N HIS A 7 6.46 -28.45 -4.35
CA HIS A 7 7.30 -27.86 -3.30
C HIS A 7 8.50 -27.06 -3.81
N ILE A 8 8.98 -27.36 -5.03
CA ILE A 8 10.12 -26.65 -5.64
C ILE A 8 9.66 -25.28 -6.18
N PHE A 9 8.46 -25.24 -6.78
CA PHE A 9 7.86 -24.00 -7.30
C PHE A 9 7.64 -22.92 -6.22
N ASN A 10 7.43 -23.32 -4.95
CA ASN A 10 7.26 -22.38 -3.85
C ASN A 10 8.60 -21.79 -3.35
N ASN A 11 9.68 -22.56 -3.37
CA ASN A 11 10.98 -22.10 -2.84
C ASN A 11 11.63 -21.02 -3.71
N GLU A 12 11.58 -21.18 -5.04
CA GLU A 12 12.12 -20.17 -5.95
C GLU A 12 11.34 -18.86 -5.87
N GLN A 13 10.00 -18.93 -5.87
CA GLN A 13 9.14 -17.75 -5.71
C GLN A 13 9.38 -17.03 -4.38
N MET A 14 9.53 -17.80 -3.29
CA MET A 14 9.88 -17.25 -1.98
C MET A 14 11.26 -16.58 -1.98
N LEU A 15 12.24 -17.16 -2.67
CA LEU A 15 13.58 -16.57 -2.80
C LEU A 15 13.52 -15.26 -3.59
N PHE A 16 12.83 -15.24 -4.74
CA PHE A 16 12.64 -14.01 -5.51
C PHE A 16 11.97 -12.91 -4.69
N ALA A 17 10.91 -13.23 -3.94
CA ALA A 17 10.23 -12.26 -3.09
C ALA A 17 11.15 -11.73 -1.96
N GLN A 18 12.04 -12.57 -1.41
CA GLN A 18 13.04 -12.14 -0.43
C GLN A 18 14.08 -11.21 -1.06
N GLU A 19 14.62 -11.59 -2.22
CA GLU A 19 15.63 -10.80 -2.93
C GLU A 19 15.07 -9.44 -3.37
N GLU A 20 13.83 -9.41 -3.87
CA GLU A 20 13.13 -8.18 -4.22
C GLU A 20 13.01 -7.22 -3.03
N LEU A 21 12.53 -7.71 -1.89
CA LEU A 21 12.38 -6.89 -0.68
C LEU A 21 13.73 -6.38 -0.17
N VAL A 22 14.74 -7.26 -0.10
CA VAL A 22 16.08 -6.89 0.36
C VAL A 22 16.71 -5.87 -0.57
N PHE A 23 16.57 -6.04 -1.89
CA PHE A 23 17.06 -5.11 -2.89
C PHE A 23 16.42 -3.73 -2.73
N ASN A 24 15.08 -3.66 -2.75
CA ASN A 24 14.34 -2.40 -2.68
C ASN A 24 14.67 -1.61 -1.41
N VAL A 25 14.65 -2.27 -0.24
CA VAL A 25 14.97 -1.61 1.04
C VAL A 25 16.43 -1.14 1.08
N THR A 26 17.35 -1.92 0.53
CA THR A 26 18.78 -1.55 0.52
C THR A 26 19.02 -0.36 -0.41
N GLU A 27 18.36 -0.34 -1.58
CA GLU A 27 18.44 0.75 -2.54
C GLU A 27 17.88 2.05 -1.95
N ASP A 28 16.72 2.00 -1.30
CA ASP A 28 16.13 3.17 -0.62
C ASP A 28 17.08 3.76 0.43
N VAL A 29 17.79 2.90 1.17
CA VAL A 29 18.82 3.35 2.13
C VAL A 29 20.01 3.99 1.42
N LEU A 30 20.48 3.42 0.31
CA LEU A 30 21.60 3.98 -0.45
C LEU A 30 21.25 5.34 -1.07
N LEU A 31 20.05 5.49 -1.61
CA LEU A 31 19.53 6.77 -2.12
C LEU A 31 19.43 7.80 -0.99
N ALA A 32 18.90 7.42 0.18
CA ALA A 32 18.84 8.31 1.34
C ALA A 32 20.24 8.72 1.85
N MET A 33 21.25 7.85 1.73
CA MET A 33 22.64 8.20 2.02
C MET A 33 23.20 9.20 1.00
N GLU A 34 22.91 8.99 -0.28
CA GLU A 34 23.34 9.88 -1.37
C GLU A 34 22.73 11.28 -1.22
N ASP A 35 21.41 11.38 -0.99
CA ASP A 35 20.70 12.63 -0.74
C ASP A 35 21.30 13.43 0.43
N LYS A 36 21.80 12.72 1.44
CA LYS A 36 22.47 13.32 2.61
C LYS A 36 23.98 13.46 2.46
N SER A 37 24.55 13.04 1.33
CA SER A 37 26.00 13.00 1.09
C SER A 37 26.78 12.23 2.17
N ILE A 38 26.16 11.23 2.80
CA ILE A 38 26.77 10.41 3.86
C ILE A 38 27.49 9.21 3.24
N LYS A 39 28.78 9.04 3.57
CA LYS A 39 29.57 7.89 3.11
C LYS A 39 29.34 6.67 4.01
N LYS A 40 29.59 5.46 3.49
CA LYS A 40 29.51 4.20 4.26
C LYS A 40 30.38 4.19 5.53
N SER A 41 31.56 4.85 5.50
CA SER A 41 32.42 4.98 6.69
C SER A 41 31.77 5.85 7.77
N GLU A 42 31.20 6.98 7.37
CA GLU A 42 30.52 7.90 8.29
C GLU A 42 29.26 7.27 8.89
N LEU A 43 28.49 6.52 8.09
CA LEU A 43 27.36 5.75 8.60
C LEU A 43 27.81 4.72 9.64
N ALA A 44 28.94 4.04 9.41
CA ALA A 44 29.53 3.11 10.37
C ALA A 44 29.88 3.81 11.69
N ASP A 45 30.54 4.97 11.61
CA ASP A 45 30.92 5.76 12.78
C ASP A 45 29.69 6.20 13.58
N LYS A 46 28.64 6.69 12.92
CA LYS A 46 27.37 7.10 13.56
C LYS A 46 26.62 5.93 14.20
N LEU A 47 26.71 4.73 13.64
CA LEU A 47 26.09 3.52 14.20
C LEU A 47 26.93 2.84 15.28
N GLY A 48 28.18 3.26 15.48
CA GLY A 48 29.14 2.54 16.34
C GLY A 48 29.45 1.13 15.80
N LYS A 49 29.55 0.98 14.48
CA LYS A 49 29.81 -0.29 13.79
C LYS A 49 31.03 -0.19 12.88
N THR A 50 31.53 -1.34 12.42
CA THR A 50 32.65 -1.37 11.48
C THR A 50 32.16 -1.04 10.06
N LYS A 51 33.04 -0.47 9.23
CA LYS A 51 32.78 -0.26 7.80
C LYS A 51 32.41 -1.57 7.09
N SER A 52 33.06 -2.67 7.45
CA SER A 52 32.77 -4.01 6.89
C SER A 52 31.33 -4.43 7.18
N TYR A 53 30.86 -4.23 8.42
CA TYR A 53 29.47 -4.51 8.79
C TYR A 53 28.48 -3.70 7.94
N VAL A 54 28.70 -2.39 7.80
CA VAL A 54 27.83 -1.53 6.97
C VAL A 54 27.87 -1.98 5.51
N SER A 55 29.04 -2.31 4.96
CA SER A 55 29.15 -2.81 3.59
C SER A 55 28.37 -4.12 3.37
N GLN A 56 28.42 -5.06 4.32
CA GLN A 56 27.69 -6.34 4.22
C GLN A 56 26.17 -6.18 4.36
N VAL A 57 25.73 -5.24 5.19
CA VAL A 57 24.30 -4.93 5.34
C VAL A 57 23.78 -4.26 4.07
N LEU A 58 24.52 -3.32 3.51
CA LEU A 58 24.14 -2.57 2.31
C LEU A 58 24.46 -3.26 0.99
N SER A 59 25.03 -4.47 1.00
CA SER A 59 25.23 -5.27 -0.21
C SER A 59 24.05 -6.18 -0.53
N GLY A 60 23.04 -6.25 0.35
CA GLY A 60 21.92 -7.20 0.22
C GLY A 60 22.30 -8.66 0.44
N SER A 61 23.60 -9.01 0.45
CA SER A 61 24.08 -10.38 0.66
C SER A 61 23.77 -10.93 2.07
N ARG A 62 23.54 -10.03 3.03
CA ARG A 62 23.10 -10.39 4.38
C ARG A 62 21.74 -9.75 4.63
N ASN A 63 20.73 -10.56 4.91
CA ASN A 63 19.46 -10.03 5.37
C ASN A 63 19.66 -9.20 6.65
N MET A 64 19.21 -7.96 6.64
CA MET A 64 19.29 -7.07 7.79
C MET A 64 18.03 -7.20 8.64
N THR A 65 18.16 -7.00 9.95
CA THR A 65 16.98 -7.00 10.81
C THR A 65 16.22 -5.67 10.66
N LEU A 66 14.91 -5.67 10.91
CA LEU A 66 14.12 -4.44 10.97
C LEU A 66 14.65 -3.46 12.03
N ARG A 67 15.28 -3.95 13.11
CA ARG A 67 15.96 -3.13 14.10
C ARG A 67 17.16 -2.39 13.48
N THR A 68 17.98 -3.11 12.71
CA THR A 68 19.11 -2.52 11.98
C THR A 68 18.65 -1.46 10.98
N LEU A 69 17.59 -1.75 10.21
CA LEU A 69 16.98 -0.78 9.30
C LEU A 69 16.53 0.47 10.06
N SER A 70 15.83 0.29 11.18
CA SER A 70 15.37 1.39 12.03
C SER A 70 16.54 2.25 12.54
N ASP A 71 17.63 1.63 13.00
CA ASP A 71 18.82 2.34 13.49
C ASP A 71 19.48 3.15 12.35
N ILE A 72 19.60 2.56 11.15
CA ILE A 72 20.14 3.23 9.97
C ILE A 72 19.27 4.42 9.60
N CYS A 73 17.95 4.23 9.45
CA CYS A 73 17.03 5.31 9.11
C CYS A 73 17.07 6.44 10.16
N PHE A 74 17.12 6.10 11.45
CA PHE A 74 17.22 7.08 12.52
C PHE A 74 18.48 7.94 12.40
N VAL A 75 19.65 7.32 12.19
CA VAL A 75 20.92 8.02 11.98
C VAL A 75 20.89 8.87 10.71
N LEU A 76 20.25 8.37 9.66
CA LEU A 76 20.01 9.10 8.44
C LEU A 76 18.87 10.11 8.57
N GLY A 77 18.25 10.32 9.74
CA GLY A 77 17.11 11.23 9.92
C GLY A 77 15.95 10.97 8.96
N ALA A 78 15.74 9.72 8.58
CA ALA A 78 14.67 9.21 7.74
C ALA A 78 13.70 8.37 8.59
N LYS A 79 12.45 8.26 8.14
CA LYS A 79 11.44 7.41 8.79
C LYS A 79 11.04 6.30 7.81
N PRO A 80 11.30 5.01 8.12
CA PRO A 80 10.86 3.93 7.25
C PRO A 80 9.33 3.83 7.29
N ASN A 81 8.72 3.59 6.12
CA ASN A 81 7.31 3.27 5.98
C ASN A 81 7.21 1.92 5.26
N ILE A 82 6.50 0.96 5.88
CA ILE A 82 6.30 -0.38 5.34
C ILE A 82 4.81 -0.58 5.17
N THR A 83 4.39 -0.91 3.95
CA THR A 83 3.01 -1.22 3.60
C THR A 83 2.91 -2.70 3.25
N ILE A 84 1.92 -3.40 3.80
CA ILE A 84 1.65 -4.81 3.47
C ILE A 84 0.38 -4.85 2.64
N THR A 85 0.51 -5.38 1.42
CA THR A 85 -0.61 -5.52 0.48
C THR A 85 -1.07 -6.97 0.44
N LEU A 86 -2.37 -7.20 0.64
CA LEU A 86 -3.00 -8.51 0.53
C LEU A 86 -4.12 -8.44 -0.51
N ASP A 87 -4.06 -9.24 -1.57
CA ASP A 87 -5.05 -9.22 -2.66
C ASP A 87 -5.24 -7.81 -3.27
N GLY A 88 -4.14 -7.06 -3.41
CA GLY A 88 -4.16 -5.69 -3.92
C GLY A 88 -4.66 -4.62 -2.94
N ARG A 89 -4.95 -4.98 -1.68
CA ARG A 89 -5.40 -4.02 -0.64
C ARG A 89 -4.31 -3.79 0.41
N ASP A 90 -4.11 -2.54 0.82
CA ASP A 90 -3.29 -2.22 1.99
C ASP A 90 -4.01 -2.69 3.26
N VAL A 91 -3.35 -3.54 4.06
CA VAL A 91 -3.93 -4.10 5.30
C VAL A 91 -4.01 -3.10 6.44
N SER A 92 -3.27 -1.99 6.36
CA SER A 92 -3.32 -0.91 7.35
C SER A 92 -4.60 -0.07 7.24
N LEU A 93 -5.27 -0.12 6.09
CA LEU A 93 -6.51 0.61 5.84
C LEU A 93 -7.72 -0.17 6.39
N PRO A 94 -8.72 0.52 6.97
CA PRO A 94 -9.94 -0.13 7.44
C PRO A 94 -10.65 -0.88 6.31
N ILE A 95 -10.98 -2.15 6.56
CA ILE A 95 -11.89 -2.90 5.70
C ILE A 95 -13.28 -2.29 5.90
N ASP A 96 -13.81 -1.54 4.93
CA ASP A 96 -15.20 -1.13 4.97
C ASP A 96 -16.08 -2.39 4.85
N LYS A 97 -16.62 -2.84 5.99
CA LYS A 97 -17.48 -4.03 6.07
C LYS A 97 -18.87 -3.80 5.44
N LYS A 98 -19.18 -2.62 4.89
CA LYS A 98 -20.54 -2.26 4.46
C LYS A 98 -21.12 -3.00 3.24
N GLN A 99 -20.38 -3.86 2.55
CA GLN A 99 -20.94 -4.57 1.39
C GLN A 99 -21.51 -5.97 1.67
N LYS A 100 -21.57 -6.42 2.94
CA LYS A 100 -22.05 -7.78 3.29
C LYS A 100 -23.31 -7.84 4.17
N SER A 101 -24.11 -6.77 4.23
CA SER A 101 -25.44 -6.78 4.89
C SER A 101 -26.63 -6.64 3.94
N ASP A 102 -26.43 -6.44 2.63
CA ASP A 102 -27.54 -6.35 1.66
C ASP A 102 -28.08 -7.71 1.20
N GLN A 103 -27.61 -8.80 1.81
CA GLN A 103 -28.32 -10.08 1.82
C GLN A 103 -28.65 -10.48 3.25
N LEU A 104 -29.66 -9.83 3.86
CA LEU A 104 -30.37 -10.43 4.98
C LEU A 104 -31.88 -10.07 4.98
N SER A 105 -32.63 -11.06 4.48
CA SER A 105 -34.08 -11.34 4.62
C SER A 105 -35.10 -10.25 4.25
N TRP A 106 -35.77 -10.46 3.12
CA TRP A 106 -37.22 -10.21 3.02
C TRP A 106 -37.92 -11.17 4.01
N ARG A 107 -38.42 -10.65 5.13
CA ARG A 107 -39.53 -11.31 5.83
C ARG A 107 -40.80 -10.78 5.20
N ASN A 108 -41.50 -11.67 4.51
CA ASN A 108 -42.88 -11.46 4.10
C ASN A 108 -43.72 -11.39 5.37
N ASP A 109 -44.12 -10.19 5.76
CA ASP A 109 -45.25 -9.97 6.65
C ASP A 109 -46.04 -8.80 6.07
N ASP A 110 -47.05 -9.13 5.27
CA ASP A 110 -48.13 -8.21 4.93
C ASP A 110 -48.74 -7.73 6.25
N ASN A 111 -48.45 -6.48 6.63
CA ASN A 111 -49.14 -5.61 7.61
C ASN A 111 -48.20 -4.88 8.61
N CYS A 112 -47.23 -4.10 8.10
CA CYS A 112 -46.50 -3.11 8.90
C CYS A 112 -46.65 -1.71 8.28
N ALA A 113 -47.71 -1.00 8.67
CA ALA A 113 -47.74 0.45 8.61
C ALA A 113 -46.74 0.98 9.66
N GLY A 114 -45.52 1.30 9.22
CA GLY A 114 -44.45 1.83 10.07
C GLY A 114 -43.65 2.87 9.31
N ILE A 115 -43.80 4.12 9.71
CA ILE A 115 -43.09 5.28 9.16
C ILE A 115 -41.58 5.09 9.41
N PHE A 116 -40.79 4.94 8.34
CA PHE A 116 -39.34 5.11 8.39
C PHE A 116 -38.94 6.31 7.52
N LEU A 117 -38.70 7.42 8.20
CA LEU A 117 -38.10 8.63 7.64
C LEU A 117 -36.59 8.44 7.51
N GLY A 118 -36.10 8.56 6.28
CA GLY A 118 -34.73 8.99 5.96
C GLY A 118 -33.69 7.89 5.79
N LYS A 119 -33.27 7.64 4.54
CA LYS A 119 -31.94 8.04 4.02
C LYS A 119 -32.00 8.19 2.50
N GLU A 120 -31.25 9.17 2.01
CA GLU A 120 -31.32 9.77 0.69
C GLU A 120 -31.17 8.77 -0.47
N LYS A 121 -32.03 8.95 -1.47
CA LYS A 121 -31.95 8.26 -2.75
C LYS A 121 -30.67 8.71 -3.46
N ASN A 122 -29.73 7.78 -3.60
CA ASN A 122 -28.65 7.86 -4.57
C ASN A 122 -29.28 7.88 -5.98
N ARG A 123 -29.63 9.08 -6.50
CA ARG A 123 -30.09 9.26 -7.88
C ARG A 123 -28.87 9.05 -8.78
N LYS A 124 -28.83 7.93 -9.51
CA LYS A 124 -27.89 7.77 -10.62
C LYS A 124 -28.14 8.91 -11.61
N ILE A 125 -27.14 9.76 -11.79
CA ILE A 125 -27.15 10.82 -12.80
C ILE A 125 -27.19 10.09 -14.14
N SER A 126 -28.26 10.30 -14.91
CA SER A 126 -28.40 9.70 -16.24
C SER A 126 -27.59 10.52 -17.24
N GLN A 127 -27.23 9.93 -18.40
CA GLN A 127 -26.56 10.68 -19.48
C GLN A 127 -27.38 11.91 -19.93
N ALA A 128 -28.71 11.87 -19.79
CA ALA A 128 -29.58 13.00 -20.09
C ALA A 128 -29.35 14.18 -19.11
N ASP A 129 -29.12 13.91 -17.83
CA ASP A 129 -28.83 14.95 -16.82
C ASP A 129 -27.46 15.63 -17.07
N ILE A 130 -26.47 14.91 -17.64
CA ILE A 130 -25.15 15.46 -17.99
C ILE A 130 -25.25 16.38 -19.23
N ILE A 131 -26.09 16.02 -20.20
CA ILE A 131 -26.28 16.79 -21.44
C ILE A 131 -26.98 18.13 -21.16
N GLU A 132 -27.94 18.16 -20.23
CA GLU A 132 -28.64 19.39 -19.84
C GLU A 132 -27.69 20.39 -19.13
N LEU A 133 -26.79 19.88 -18.28
CA LEU A 133 -25.78 20.69 -17.59
C LEU A 133 -24.71 21.25 -18.53
N THR A 134 -24.31 20.49 -19.55
CA THR A 134 -23.32 20.96 -20.55
C THR A 134 -23.92 21.98 -21.51
N SER A 135 -25.20 21.83 -21.87
CA SER A 135 -25.92 22.81 -22.70
C SER A 135 -26.11 24.16 -22.00
N ALA A 136 -26.33 24.15 -20.68
CA ALA A 136 -26.43 25.38 -19.88
C ALA A 136 -25.08 26.12 -19.78
N HIS A 137 -23.96 25.41 -19.74
CA HIS A 137 -22.62 26.01 -19.63
C HIS A 137 -22.18 26.69 -20.94
N LEU A 138 -22.45 26.08 -22.09
CA LEU A 138 -22.16 26.66 -23.42
C LEU A 138 -22.95 27.96 -23.69
N SER A 139 -24.16 28.10 -23.17
CA SER A 139 -24.94 29.34 -23.31
C SER A 139 -24.43 30.52 -22.47
N TYR A 140 -23.56 30.26 -21.48
CA TYR A 140 -23.02 31.29 -20.58
C TYR A 140 -21.67 31.86 -21.08
N GLU A 141 -20.92 31.11 -21.89
CA GLU A 141 -19.64 31.59 -22.46
C GLU A 141 -19.82 32.41 -23.74
N ASP A 142 -20.92 32.24 -24.47
CA ASP A 142 -21.24 33.04 -25.68
C ASP A 142 -21.83 34.43 -25.37
N ALA A 143 -21.99 34.78 -24.08
CA ALA A 143 -22.53 36.06 -23.61
C ALA A 143 -21.51 36.93 -22.82
N ALA A 144 -20.22 36.56 -22.86
CA ALA A 144 -19.12 37.27 -22.18
C ALA A 144 -18.11 37.87 -23.17
#